data_AF-M3A1P1-F1
#
_entry.id   AF-M3A1P1-F1
#
_cell.length_a   1.000
_cell.length_b   1.000
_cell.length_c   1.000
_cell.angle_alpha   90.00
_cell.angle_beta   90.00
_cell.angle_gamma   90.00
#
_symmetry.space_group_name_H-M   'P 1'
#
loop_
_entity.id
_entity.type
_entity.pdbx_description
1 polymer ?
#
loop_
_entity_poly.entity_id
_entity_poly.type
_entity_poly.pdbx_seq_one_letter_code
_entity_poly.pdbx_strand_id
1 'polypeptide(L)' 'PLTIAYTITIYKSQGIILDKGVLDISKKDFIPALTYVVYSRFCKLDDILFDKPFNYDRFKGKPYKSYIDRYTNYIRRKK' A
#
# COMPACT_ATOMS: atom_id res chain seq x y z
N PRO A 1 9.90 3.87 31.29
CA PRO A 1 8.74 3.03 30.88
C PRO A 1 9.10 2.13 29.70
N LEU A 2 9.05 0.81 29.88
CA LEU A 2 9.37 -0.19 28.84
C LEU A 2 8.07 -0.79 28.30
N THR A 3 7.98 -0.95 26.98
CA THR A 3 6.81 -1.55 26.30
C THR A 3 7.30 -2.55 25.27
N ILE A 4 6.57 -3.65 25.09
CA ILE A 4 6.89 -4.66 24.07
C ILE A 4 6.67 -4.05 22.68
N ALA A 5 7.70 -4.06 21.85
CA ALA A 5 7.72 -3.42 20.53
C ALA A 5 8.07 -4.38 19.38
N TYR A 6 7.91 -5.71 19.59
CA TYR A 6 8.07 -6.70 18.52
C TYR A 6 7.05 -6.51 17.39
N THR A 7 5.88 -5.98 17.72
CA THR A 7 4.82 -5.66 16.76
C THR A 7 4.40 -4.23 16.98
N ILE A 8 4.54 -3.39 15.95
CA ILE A 8 4.20 -1.97 16.01
C ILE A 8 3.13 -1.70 14.96
N THR A 9 2.08 -0.99 15.36
CA THR A 9 1.06 -0.54 14.41
C THR A 9 1.62 0.56 13.51
N ILE A 10 1.17 0.59 12.25
CA ILE A 10 1.65 1.48 11.20
C ILE A 10 1.77 2.96 11.65
N TYR A 11 0.75 3.45 12.36
CA TYR A 11 0.70 4.84 12.81
C TYR A 11 1.62 5.11 14.01
N LYS A 12 1.98 4.09 14.78
CA LYS A 12 2.99 4.18 15.84
C LYS A 12 4.42 4.10 15.28
N SER A 13 4.61 3.50 14.11
CA SER A 13 5.88 3.49 13.38
C SER A 13 6.04 4.68 12.42
N GLN A 14 5.25 5.75 12.57
CA GLN A 14 5.38 6.93 11.75
C GLN A 14 6.64 7.72 12.14
N GLY A 15 7.56 7.91 11.20
CA GLY A 15 8.79 8.68 11.42
C GLY A 15 10.00 7.87 11.89
N ILE A 16 9.86 6.54 12.01
CA ILE A 16 10.99 5.62 12.26
C ILE A 16 11.35 4.86 10.99
N ILE A 17 12.64 4.63 10.78
CA ILE A 17 13.15 3.72 9.74
C ILE A 17 13.22 2.32 10.36
N LEU A 18 12.78 1.31 9.62
CA LEU A 18 12.78 -0.08 10.02
C LEU A 18 13.81 -0.84 9.18
N ASP A 19 14.72 -1.55 9.84
CA ASP A 19 15.76 -2.31 9.15
C ASP A 19 15.21 -3.59 8.52
N LYS A 20 14.36 -4.35 9.23
CA LYS A 20 13.71 -5.58 8.75
C LYS A 20 12.38 -5.79 9.42
N GLY A 21 11.41 -6.38 8.71
CA GLY A 21 10.09 -6.60 9.30
C GLY A 21 9.17 -7.51 8.50
N VAL A 22 8.18 -8.05 9.20
CA VAL A 22 7.07 -8.81 8.63
C VAL A 22 5.83 -7.91 8.57
N LEU A 23 5.20 -7.87 7.41
CA LEU A 23 4.10 -6.99 7.06
C LEU A 23 2.84 -7.83 6.79
N ASP A 24 1.79 -7.65 7.60
CA ASP A 24 0.46 -8.19 7.29
C ASP A 24 -0.38 -7.12 6.58
N ILE A 25 -0.46 -7.24 5.25
CA ILE A 25 -1.26 -6.37 4.38
C ILE A 25 -2.50 -7.12 3.87
N SER A 26 -2.83 -8.29 4.43
CA SER A 26 -3.97 -9.09 3.93
C SER A 26 -5.31 -8.38 4.08
N LYS A 27 -5.47 -7.63 5.17
CA LYS A 27 -6.66 -6.82 5.42
C LYS A 27 -6.54 -5.49 4.69
N LYS A 28 -7.68 -4.99 4.20
CA LYS A 28 -7.76 -3.66 3.63
C LYS A 28 -7.52 -2.64 4.75
N ASP A 29 -6.43 -1.89 4.65
CA ASP A 29 -6.19 -0.75 5.52
C ASP A 29 -7.30 0.27 5.37
N PHE A 30 -7.66 0.92 6.48
CA PHE A 30 -8.70 1.95 6.51
C PHE A 30 -8.39 3.09 5.53
N ILE A 31 -7.10 3.44 5.39
CA ILE A 31 -6.61 4.46 4.46
C ILE A 31 -5.52 3.84 3.60
N PRO A 32 -5.62 3.90 2.25
CA PRO A 32 -4.62 3.33 1.34
C PRO A 32 -3.20 3.84 1.61
N ALA A 33 -3.07 5.10 2.05
CA ALA A 33 -1.81 5.74 2.39
C ALA A 33 -1.06 5.04 3.54
N LEU A 34 -1.74 4.33 4.44
CA LEU A 34 -1.08 3.59 5.52
C LEU A 34 -0.18 2.50 4.95
N THR A 35 -0.69 1.71 4.00
CA THR A 35 0.10 0.72 3.27
C THR A 35 1.39 1.32 2.72
N TYR A 36 1.26 2.45 2.02
CA TYR A 36 2.40 3.13 1.41
C TYR A 36 3.41 3.65 2.46
N VAL A 37 2.90 4.22 3.56
CA VAL A 37 3.73 4.70 4.66
C VAL A 37 4.59 3.58 5.22
N VAL A 38 4.03 2.37 5.40
CA VAL A 38 4.82 1.26 5.93
C VAL A 38 5.92 0.84 4.96
N TYR A 39 5.62 0.72 3.66
CA TYR A 39 6.64 0.41 2.66
C TYR A 39 7.79 1.41 2.68
N SER A 40 7.47 2.70 2.82
CA SER A 40 8.49 3.76 2.87
C SER A 40 9.35 3.76 4.14
N ARG A 41 9.04 2.92 5.14
CA ARG A 41 9.89 2.79 6.35
C ARG A 41 11.06 1.84 6.15
N PHE A 42 11.02 1.01 5.11
CA PHE A 42 12.10 0.09 4.78
C PHE A 42 12.97 0.68 3.68
N CYS A 43 14.29 0.55 3.82
CA CYS A 43 15.22 1.05 2.82
C CYS A 43 15.36 0.12 1.60
N LYS A 44 15.13 -1.19 1.78
CA LYS A 44 15.24 -2.20 0.72
C LYS A 44 14.01 -3.09 0.68
N LEU A 45 13.71 -3.64 -0.49
CA LEU A 45 12.62 -4.61 -0.65
C LEU A 45 12.94 -5.97 -0.02
N ASP A 46 14.21 -6.36 0.00
CA ASP A 46 14.68 -7.62 0.62
C ASP A 46 14.49 -7.66 2.14
N ASP A 47 14.35 -6.48 2.75
CA ASP A 47 14.14 -6.31 4.18
C ASP A 47 12.66 -6.46 4.60
N ILE A 48 11.76 -6.67 3.63
CA ILE A 48 10.32 -6.81 3.81
C ILE A 48 9.90 -8.24 3.55
N LEU A 49 9.22 -8.85 4.53
CA LEU A 49 8.50 -10.11 4.33
C LEU A 49 6.99 -9.87 4.44
N PHE A 50 6.21 -10.42 3.52
CA PHE A 50 4.75 -10.44 3.67
C PHE A 50 4.32 -11.70 4.41
N ASP A 51 3.50 -11.53 5.46
CA ASP A 51 2.92 -12.65 6.21
C ASP A 51 1.97 -13.48 5.32
N LYS A 52 1.30 -12.81 4.37
CA LYS A 52 0.32 -13.39 3.44
C LYS A 52 0.54 -12.89 2.01
N PRO A 53 0.15 -13.68 0.99
CA PRO A 53 0.27 -13.25 -0.40
C PRO A 53 -0.50 -11.96 -0.66
N PHE A 54 0.14 -11.02 -1.35
CA PHE A 54 -0.48 -9.73 -1.68
C PHE A 54 -1.47 -9.90 -2.83
N ASN A 55 -2.68 -9.32 -2.70
CA ASN A 55 -3.66 -9.29 -3.79
C ASN A 55 -3.54 -7.98 -4.57
N TYR A 56 -2.97 -8.06 -5.78
CA TYR A 56 -2.80 -6.91 -6.67
C TYR A 56 -4.13 -6.26 -7.10
N ASP A 57 -5.20 -7.06 -7.24
CA ASP A 57 -6.51 -6.53 -7.67
C ASP A 57 -7.09 -5.52 -6.69
N ARG A 58 -6.66 -5.54 -5.42
CA ARG A 58 -7.06 -4.55 -4.42
C ARG A 58 -6.54 -3.14 -4.74
N PHE A 59 -5.36 -3.06 -5.37
CA PHE A 59 -4.72 -1.78 -5.68
C PHE A 59 -5.17 -1.22 -7.03
N LYS A 60 -5.91 -2.00 -7.84
CA LYS A 60 -6.59 -1.50 -9.02
C LYS A 60 -7.71 -0.57 -8.58
N GLY A 61 -7.43 0.72 -8.57
CA GLY A 61 -8.44 1.75 -8.36
C GLY A 61 -9.56 1.62 -9.40
N LYS A 62 -10.80 1.95 -9.01
CA LYS A 62 -11.86 2.12 -10.01
C LYS A 62 -11.43 3.26 -10.95
N PRO A 63 -11.53 3.08 -12.29
CA PRO A 63 -11.22 4.16 -13.20
C PRO A 63 -12.09 5.37 -12.86
N TYR A 64 -11.45 6.51 -12.66
CA TYR A 64 -12.17 7.75 -12.39
C TYR A 64 -13.05 8.10 -13.60
N LYS A 65 -14.22 8.70 -13.38
CA LYS A 65 -15.18 9.00 -14.47
C LYS A 65 -14.55 9.75 -15.64
N SER A 66 -13.68 10.72 -15.36
CA SER A 66 -12.93 11.47 -16.41
C SER A 66 -11.96 10.62 -17.22
N TYR A 67 -11.44 9.50 -16.69
CA TYR A 67 -10.64 8.56 -17.45
C TYR A 67 -11.52 7.79 -18.44
N ILE A 68 -12.68 7.33 -17.98
CA ILE A 68 -13.68 6.64 -18.82
C ILE A 68 -14.18 7.58 -19.92
N ASP A 69 -14.50 8.83 -19.59
CA ASP A 69 -14.97 9.84 -20.56
C ASP A 69 -13.89 10.17 -21.60
N ARG A 70 -12.61 10.25 -21.20
CA ARG A 70 -11.49 10.44 -22.12
C ARG A 70 -11.28 9.24 -23.04
N TYR A 71 -11.32 8.03 -22.48
CA TYR A 71 -11.15 6.80 -23.25
C TYR A 71 -12.28 6.60 -24.28
N THR A 72 -13.53 6.81 -23.87
CA THR A 72 -14.69 6.73 -24.77
C THR A 72 -14.62 7.79 -25.88
N ASN A 73 -14.15 9.00 -25.59
CA ASN A 73 -13.93 10.04 -26.60
C ASN A 73 -12.83 9.64 -27.60
N TYR A 74 -11.70 9.08 -27.13
CA TYR A 74 -10.65 8.56 -28.00
C TYR A 74 -11.17 7.50 -28.97
N ILE A 75 -11.93 6.51 -28.49
CA ILE A 75 -12.51 5.45 -29.32
C ILE A 75 -13.48 6.00 -30.36
N ARG A 76 -14.29 7.01 -29.99
CA ARG A 76 -15.22 7.68 -30.93
C ARG A 76 -14.52 8.40 -32.08
N ARG A 77 -13.33 8.98 -31.84
CA ARG A 77 -12.57 9.74 -32.86
C ARG A 77 -11.76 8.85 -33.81
N LYS A 78 -11.51 7.59 -33.42
CA LYS A 78 -10.72 6.64 -34.20
C LYS A 78 -11.57 5.83 -35.19
N LYS A 79 -12.89 5.99 -35.12
CA LYS A 79 -13.87 5.36 -36.02
C LYS A 79 -14.29 6.36 -37.09
#